data_AF-A0A2S9JS58-F1
#
_entry.id   AF-A0A2S9JS58-F1
#
_cell.length_a   1.000
_cell.length_b   1.000
_cell.length_c   1.000
_cell.angle_alpha   90.00
_cell.angle_beta   90.00
_cell.angle_gamma   90.00
#
_symmetry.space_group_name_H-M   'P 1'
#
loop_
_entity.id
_entity.type
_entity.pdbx_description
1 polymer ?
#
loop_
_entity_poly.entity_id
_entity_poly.type
_entity_poly.pdbx_seq_one_letter_code
_entity_poly.pdbx_strand_id
1 'polypeptide(L)'
;MNPRCSYLHQAYKLQNMKRTLNIDVTSFYQTQFKRLKWALNDQTDNGTEIAIEDESTTDKSEIREAVEDHIDYIAAALPEGRLVSDYEAILSFDSQIEERQKEEFTTIFNEFNTRDESN
;
A
#
# COMPACT_ATOMS: atom_id res chain seq x y z
N MET A 1 16.70 40.74 -24.59
CA MET A 1 17.82 39.97 -24.03
C MET A 1 17.43 39.49 -22.63
N ASN A 2 17.15 38.20 -22.51
CA ASN A 2 17.21 37.46 -21.23
C ASN A 2 18.70 37.33 -20.82
N PRO A 3 19.08 37.19 -19.53
CA PRO A 3 18.75 35.96 -18.79
C PRO A 3 18.62 36.06 -17.26
N ARG A 4 18.33 34.89 -16.65
CA ARG A 4 18.39 34.49 -15.22
C ARG A 4 17.04 34.59 -14.49
N CYS A 5 16.20 33.55 -14.49
CA CYS A 5 16.42 32.25 -13.85
C CYS A 5 17.12 32.36 -12.49
N SER A 6 16.32 32.47 -11.44
CA SER A 6 16.52 31.73 -10.18
C SER A 6 15.12 31.45 -9.63
N TYR A 7 14.47 30.42 -10.19
CA TYR A 7 13.46 29.68 -9.45
C TYR A 7 14.12 29.27 -8.14
N LEU A 8 13.66 29.84 -7.03
CA LEU A 8 13.99 29.36 -5.70
C LEU A 8 13.37 27.97 -5.56
N HIS A 9 14.12 26.99 -6.05
CA HIS A 9 14.14 25.63 -5.58
C HIS A 9 14.44 25.67 -4.08
N GLN A 10 13.39 25.58 -3.28
CA GLN A 10 13.32 24.58 -2.23
C GLN A 10 11.89 24.54 -1.75
N ALA A 11 11.11 23.68 -2.41
CA ALA A 11 9.90 23.14 -1.84
C ALA A 11 10.29 22.50 -0.50
N TYR A 12 10.04 23.22 0.59
CA TYR A 12 9.94 22.63 1.92
C TYR A 12 8.74 21.67 1.91
N LYS A 13 8.97 20.43 1.48
CA LYS A 13 7.97 19.35 1.60
C LYS A 13 8.57 17.95 1.66
N LEU A 14 9.75 17.81 2.29
CA LEU A 14 10.38 16.50 2.56
C LEU A 14 10.72 16.35 4.05
N GLN A 15 9.80 16.73 4.92
CA GLN A 15 9.79 16.28 6.32
C GLN A 15 8.36 15.93 6.73
N ASN A 16 7.86 14.85 6.16
CA ASN A 16 7.11 13.87 6.93
C ASN A 16 7.57 12.56 6.31
N MET A 17 8.41 11.81 7.03
CA MET A 17 8.79 10.47 6.63
C MET A 17 7.50 9.64 6.63
N LYS A 18 6.83 9.61 5.48
CA LYS A 18 5.55 8.96 5.30
C LYS A 18 5.85 7.48 5.11
N ARG A 19 5.49 6.69 6.11
CA ARG A 19 5.49 5.23 5.98
C ARG A 19 4.46 4.89 4.91
N THR A 20 4.88 4.28 3.81
CA THR A 20 4.00 3.94 2.69
C THR A 20 3.91 2.44 2.52
N LEU A 21 2.71 1.93 2.30
CA LEU A 21 2.46 0.54 1.92
C LEU A 21 1.98 0.52 0.47
N ASN A 22 2.86 0.18 -0.45
CA ASN A 22 2.50 0.03 -1.85
C ASN A 22 1.89 -1.34 -2.06
N ILE A 23 0.70 -1.42 -2.65
CA ILE A 23 0.02 -2.69 -2.91
C ILE A 23 -0.21 -2.78 -4.42
N ASP A 24 0.34 -3.81 -5.06
CA ASP A 24 0.09 -4.08 -6.46
C ASP A 24 -1.17 -4.94 -6.62
N VAL A 25 -2.28 -4.24 -6.84
CA VAL A 25 -3.60 -4.85 -7.05
C VAL A 25 -3.67 -5.56 -8.41
N THR A 26 -2.79 -5.21 -9.34
CA THR A 26 -2.70 -5.85 -10.65
C THR A 26 -2.39 -7.34 -10.52
N SER A 27 -1.37 -7.69 -9.72
CA SER A 27 -1.00 -9.10 -9.46
C SER A 27 -2.16 -9.89 -8.87
N PHE A 28 -2.99 -9.25 -8.04
CA PHE A 28 -4.17 -9.86 -7.43
C PHE A 28 -5.21 -10.28 -8.46
N TYR A 29 -5.61 -9.38 -9.37
CA TYR A 29 -6.56 -9.74 -10.41
C TYR A 29 -5.97 -10.69 -11.46
N GLN A 30 -4.70 -10.53 -11.85
CA GLN A 30 -4.04 -11.40 -12.82
C GLN A 30 -3.90 -12.85 -12.33
N THR A 31 -3.80 -13.05 -11.02
CA THR A 31 -3.67 -14.39 -10.41
C THR A 31 -4.98 -14.95 -9.88
N GLN A 32 -6.12 -14.35 -10.23
CA GLN A 32 -7.44 -14.73 -9.72
C GLN A 32 -7.49 -14.71 -8.18
N PHE A 33 -7.04 -13.60 -7.59
CA PHE A 33 -7.01 -13.31 -6.16
C PHE A 33 -5.96 -14.07 -5.35
N LYS A 34 -5.24 -14.99 -5.99
CA LYS A 34 -4.31 -15.88 -5.31
C LYS A 34 -3.07 -15.20 -4.75
N ARG A 35 -2.62 -14.09 -5.36
CA ARG A 35 -1.38 -13.43 -4.96
C ARG A 35 -1.53 -11.93 -4.89
N LEU A 36 -1.08 -11.31 -3.81
CA LEU A 36 -1.00 -9.86 -3.69
C LEU A 36 0.46 -9.48 -3.41
N LYS A 37 1.04 -8.70 -4.31
CA LYS A 37 2.39 -8.16 -4.09
C LYS A 37 2.28 -6.85 -3.34
N TRP A 38 3.15 -6.66 -2.36
CA TRP A 38 3.16 -5.45 -1.56
C TRP A 38 4.58 -5.06 -1.20
N ALA A 39 4.79 -3.75 -1.07
CA ALA A 39 6.08 -3.16 -0.74
C ALA A 39 5.89 -2.05 0.29
N LEU A 40 6.38 -2.31 1.50
CA LEU A 40 6.42 -1.36 2.58
C LEU A 40 7.72 -0.56 2.53
N ASN A 41 7.59 0.75 2.65
CA ASN A 41 8.71 1.66 2.82
C ASN A 41 8.49 2.44 4.12
N ASP A 42 9.24 2.07 5.15
CA ASP A 42 9.29 2.74 6.44
C ASP A 42 10.65 3.39 6.61
N GLN A 43 10.68 4.68 6.93
CA GLN A 43 11.90 5.33 7.35
C GLN A 43 11.80 5.58 8.84
N THR A 44 12.55 4.79 9.62
CA THR A 44 12.56 4.92 11.08
C THR A 44 13.18 6.25 11.52
N ASP A 45 12.83 6.72 12.71
CA ASP A 45 13.36 7.95 13.32
C ASP A 45 14.90 7.97 13.42
N ASN A 46 15.53 6.79 13.43
CA ASN A 46 16.98 6.64 13.44
C ASN A 46 17.64 6.81 12.05
N GLY A 47 16.86 7.12 11.01
CA GLY A 47 17.33 7.26 9.63
C GLY A 47 17.57 5.92 8.92
N THR A 48 17.14 4.80 9.51
CA THR A 48 17.17 3.49 8.84
C THR A 48 15.95 3.35 7.94
N GLU A 49 16.19 3.19 6.64
CA GLU A 49 15.17 2.81 5.66
C GLU A 49 14.91 1.30 5.75
N ILE A 50 13.68 0.94 6.05
CA ILE A 50 13.16 -0.42 6.05
C ILE A 50 12.26 -0.52 4.82
N ALA A 51 12.80 -1.16 3.78
CA ALA A 51 12.05 -1.56 2.61
C ALA A 51 11.76 -3.06 2.71
N ILE A 52 10.49 -3.44 2.84
CA ILE A 52 10.04 -4.83 2.79
C ILE A 52 9.25 -4.98 1.50
N GLU A 53 9.68 -5.88 0.62
CA GLU A 53 8.92 -6.28 -0.57
C GLU A 53 8.62 -7.77 -0.44
N ASP A 54 7.35 -8.12 -0.40
CA ASP A 54 6.90 -9.50 -0.23
C ASP A 54 5.65 -9.78 -1.07
N GLU A 55 5.28 -11.05 -1.16
CA GLU A 55 4.04 -11.47 -1.83
C GLU A 55 3.24 -12.40 -0.91
N SER A 56 2.01 -12.01 -0.63
CA SER A 56 1.08 -12.87 0.10
C SER A 56 0.34 -13.79 -0.88
N THR A 57 0.09 -15.02 -0.46
CA THR A 57 -0.62 -16.02 -1.27
C THR A 57 -1.82 -16.57 -0.53
N THR A 58 -2.95 -16.71 -1.21
CA THR A 58 -4.18 -17.26 -0.66
C THR A 58 -4.86 -18.20 -1.65
N ASP A 59 -5.60 -19.19 -1.14
CA ASP A 59 -6.40 -20.12 -1.95
C ASP A 59 -7.89 -19.74 -1.97
N LYS A 60 -8.22 -18.55 -1.44
CA LYS A 60 -9.58 -18.03 -1.40
C LYS A 60 -10.09 -17.72 -2.81
N SER A 61 -11.33 -18.13 -3.07
CA SER A 61 -12.01 -17.90 -4.35
C SER A 61 -12.86 -16.63 -4.33
N GLU A 62 -13.29 -16.17 -3.15
CA GLU A 62 -14.03 -14.92 -2.97
C GLU A 62 -13.06 -13.75 -2.76
N ILE A 63 -13.28 -12.66 -3.50
CA ILE A 63 -12.43 -11.46 -3.41
C ILE A 63 -12.35 -10.91 -1.98
N ARG A 64 -13.47 -10.91 -1.26
CA ARG A 64 -13.54 -10.37 0.10
C ARG A 64 -12.66 -11.15 1.07
N GLU A 65 -12.81 -12.48 1.08
CA GLU A 65 -11.96 -13.35 1.91
C GLU A 65 -10.50 -13.28 1.48
N ALA A 66 -10.22 -13.22 0.18
CA ALA A 66 -8.86 -13.13 -0.32
C ALA A 66 -8.17 -11.83 0.13
N VAL A 67 -8.87 -10.69 0.05
CA VAL A 67 -8.34 -9.40 0.52
C VAL A 67 -8.10 -9.41 2.03
N GLU A 68 -9.01 -9.98 2.81
CA GLU A 68 -8.85 -10.14 4.27
C GLU A 68 -7.59 -10.95 4.61
N ASP A 69 -7.42 -12.11 3.97
CA ASP A 69 -6.28 -13.01 4.17
C ASP A 69 -4.95 -12.32 3.81
N HIS A 70 -4.94 -11.53 2.74
CA HIS A 70 -3.76 -10.75 2.35
C HIS A 70 -3.48 -9.60 3.33
N ILE A 71 -4.50 -8.92 3.86
CA ILE A 71 -4.31 -7.85 4.85
C ILE A 71 -3.77 -8.44 6.17
N ASP A 72 -4.29 -9.58 6.62
CA ASP A 72 -3.78 -10.29 7.80
C ASP A 72 -2.32 -10.71 7.60
N TYR A 73 -1.97 -11.23 6.42
CA TYR A 73 -0.59 -11.55 6.08
C TYR A 73 0.32 -10.32 6.10
N ILE A 74 -0.11 -9.20 5.52
CA ILE A 74 0.65 -7.94 5.55
C ILE A 74 0.83 -7.51 7.01
N ALA A 75 -0.23 -7.50 7.81
CA ALA A 75 -0.19 -7.13 9.22
C ALA A 75 0.76 -8.01 10.04
N ALA A 76 0.79 -9.31 9.77
CA ALA A 76 1.70 -10.25 10.41
C ALA A 76 3.17 -10.06 9.97
N ALA A 77 3.41 -9.56 8.76
CA ALA A 77 4.74 -9.25 8.24
C ALA A 77 5.26 -7.87 8.70
N LEU A 78 4.39 -7.02 9.28
CA LEU A 78 4.80 -5.76 9.87
C LEU A 78 5.65 -5.98 11.14
N PRO A 79 6.60 -5.08 11.43
CA PRO A 79 7.32 -5.12 12.68
C PRO A 79 6.37 -4.96 13.88
N GLU A 80 6.66 -5.65 14.98
CA GLU A 80 5.80 -5.71 16.17
C GLU A 80 5.34 -4.32 16.65
N GLY A 81 4.03 -4.19 16.89
CA GLY A 81 3.40 -2.94 17.34
C GLY A 81 3.14 -1.91 16.23
N ARG A 82 3.26 -2.30 14.95
CA ARG A 82 2.81 -1.51 13.80
C ARG A 82 1.58 -2.15 13.18
N LEU A 83 0.62 -1.31 12.79
CA LEU A 83 -0.59 -1.72 12.09
C LEU A 83 -0.53 -1.28 10.64
N VAL A 84 -1.29 -1.94 9.76
CA VAL A 84 -1.42 -1.54 8.35
C VAL A 84 -1.92 -0.09 8.24
N SER A 85 -2.79 0.32 9.17
CA SER A 85 -3.33 1.68 9.27
C SER A 85 -2.30 2.76 9.63
N ASP A 86 -1.13 2.39 10.18
CA ASP A 86 -0.01 3.33 10.41
C ASP A 86 0.67 3.74 9.09
N TYR A 87 0.41 3.02 7.99
CA TYR A 87 1.01 3.23 6.69
C TYR A 87 0.02 3.88 5.72
N GLU A 88 0.51 4.83 4.92
CA GLU A 88 -0.22 5.36 3.78
C GLU A 88 -0.29 4.26 2.70
N ALA A 89 -1.43 3.59 2.57
CA ALA A 89 -1.66 2.55 1.57
C ALA A 89 -1.80 3.17 0.17
N ILE A 90 -0.86 2.82 -0.72
CA ILE A 90 -0.82 3.26 -2.11
C ILE A 90 -1.19 2.06 -2.98
N LEU A 91 -2.44 2.05 -3.46
CA LEU A 91 -2.92 1.01 -4.37
C LEU A 91 -2.44 1.30 -5.79
N SER A 92 -1.61 0.42 -6.33
CA SER A 92 -1.13 0.46 -7.71
C SER A 92 -2.03 -0.40 -8.58
N PHE A 93 -2.60 0.23 -9.61
CA PHE A 93 -3.45 -0.40 -10.59
C PHE A 93 -2.89 -0.19 -11.98
N ASP A 94 -2.69 -1.27 -12.71
CA ASP A 94 -2.37 -1.19 -14.13
C ASP A 94 -3.57 -0.68 -14.95
N SER A 95 -3.29 -0.17 -16.15
CA SER A 95 -4.31 0.34 -17.07
C SER A 95 -5.25 -0.75 -17.59
N GLN A 96 -4.85 -2.02 -17.49
CA GLN A 96 -5.67 -3.18 -17.86
C GLN A 96 -6.77 -3.53 -16.85
N ILE A 97 -6.70 -3.03 -15.61
CA ILE A 97 -7.71 -3.31 -14.57
C ILE A 97 -8.93 -2.42 -14.79
N GLU A 98 -10.13 -3.01 -14.77
CA GLU A 98 -11.38 -2.27 -14.96
C GLU A 98 -11.66 -1.35 -13.77
N GLU A 99 -12.25 -0.17 -14.02
CA GLU A 99 -12.57 0.80 -12.95
C GLU A 99 -13.41 0.17 -11.83
N ARG A 100 -14.40 -0.67 -12.18
CA ARG A 100 -15.21 -1.41 -11.21
C ARG A 100 -14.40 -2.33 -10.30
N GLN A 101 -13.37 -2.99 -10.84
CA GLN A 101 -12.48 -3.84 -10.06
C GLN A 101 -11.63 -3.00 -9.10
N LYS A 102 -11.14 -1.84 -9.56
CA LYS A 102 -10.40 -0.89 -8.69
C LYS A 102 -11.27 -0.44 -7.52
N GLU A 103 -12.52 -0.06 -7.81
CA GLU A 103 -13.49 0.37 -6.79
C GLU A 103 -13.82 -0.77 -5.81
N GLU A 104 -14.05 -1.98 -6.31
CA GLU A 104 -14.36 -3.16 -5.50
C GLU A 104 -13.21 -3.49 -4.54
N PHE A 105 -11.98 -3.62 -5.06
CA PHE A 105 -10.81 -3.86 -4.21
C PHE A 105 -10.62 -2.74 -3.19
N THR A 106 -10.67 -1.48 -3.63
CA THR A 106 -10.46 -0.32 -2.74
C THR A 106 -11.51 -0.26 -1.63
N THR A 107 -12.76 -0.58 -1.94
CA THR A 107 -13.85 -0.60 -0.96
C THR A 107 -13.62 -1.67 0.09
N ILE A 108 -13.32 -2.89 -0.34
CA ILE A 108 -13.05 -4.02 0.56
C ILE A 108 -11.80 -3.75 1.40
N PHE A 109 -10.72 -3.31 0.76
CA PHE A 109 -9.46 -2.98 1.43
C PHE A 109 -9.66 -1.92 2.50
N ASN A 110 -10.35 -0.82 2.18
CA ASN A 110 -10.65 0.22 3.16
C ASN A 110 -11.56 -0.29 4.27
N GLU A 111 -12.55 -1.13 3.98
CA GLU A 111 -13.43 -1.71 5.00
C GLU A 111 -12.62 -2.49 6.04
N PHE A 112 -11.65 -3.30 5.61
CA PHE A 112 -10.78 -4.05 6.53
C PHE A 112 -9.72 -3.18 7.20
N ASN A 113 -9.08 -2.26 6.46
CA ASN A 113 -8.04 -1.38 6.98
C ASN A 113 -8.58 -0.36 8.02
N THR A 114 -9.86 0.03 7.94
CA THR A 114 -10.49 0.96 8.89
C THR A 114 -11.25 0.26 10.02
N ARG A 115 -11.46 -1.05 9.95
CA ARG A 115 -12.22 -1.81 10.94
C ARG A 115 -11.57 -1.85 12.33
N ASP A 116 -10.29 -1.53 12.43
CA ASP A 116 -9.53 -1.50 13.69
C ASP A 116 -9.75 -0.22 14.52
N GLU A 117 -10.31 0.87 13.95
CA GLU A 117 -10.53 2.13 14.70
C GLU A 117 -11.88 2.20 15.45
N SER A 118 -12.65 1.10 15.55
CA SER A 118 -14.01 1.12 16.13
C SER A 118 -14.28 0.16 17.28
N ASN A 119 -13.26 -0.35 17.99
CA ASN A 119 -13.51 -1.17 19.18
C ASN A 119 -12.59 -0.87 20.37
#